data_AF-A0A2E9C8Z8-F1
#
_entry.id   AF-A0A2E9C8Z8-F1
#
_cell.length_a   1.000
_cell.length_b   1.000
_cell.length_c   1.000
_cell.angle_alpha   90.00
_cell.angle_beta   90.00
_cell.angle_gamma   90.00
#
_symmetry.space_group_name_H-M   'P 1'
#
loop_
_entity.id
_entity.type
_entity.pdbx_description
1 polymer ?
#
loop_
_entity_poly.entity_id
_entity_poly.type
_entity_poly.pdbx_seq_one_letter_code
_entity_poly.pdbx_strand_id
1 'polypeptide(L)'
;MRGGTEHVVDEIRRAFDDAVGVVSVAWEDGAVLTGGGSVLAALSRELRSFAESVGGREQMAIEAFASALEIIPRTLAENAGLDPVNTIIELRKSHADGKGYSGINVEDGGVMDMREANVLEPQRVVEQAIQSATETAIMILRIDDVISSKGVSGDDMMGGMDDFHM
;
A
#
# COMPACT_ATOMS: atom_id res chain seq x y z
N MET A 1 -4.50 -24.72 18.70
CA MET A 1 -4.96 -23.42 19.22
C MET A 1 -6.29 -23.61 19.93
N ARG A 2 -6.62 -22.76 20.90
CA ARG A 2 -7.89 -22.78 21.66
C ARG A 2 -8.54 -21.41 21.56
N GLY A 3 -9.87 -21.34 21.45
CA GLY A 3 -10.63 -20.10 21.32
C GLY A 3 -12.10 -20.30 21.71
N GLY A 4 -12.80 -19.21 22.00
CA GLY A 4 -14.19 -19.24 22.47
C GLY A 4 -15.23 -19.61 21.41
N THR A 5 -14.90 -19.43 20.13
CA THR A 5 -15.71 -19.81 18.97
C THR A 5 -14.80 -20.29 17.84
N GLU A 6 -15.35 -20.99 16.85
CA GLU A 6 -14.60 -21.47 15.69
C GLU A 6 -13.98 -20.32 14.90
N HIS A 7 -14.74 -19.26 14.62
CA HIS A 7 -14.24 -18.04 13.95
C HIS A 7 -13.02 -17.42 14.65
N VAL A 8 -13.00 -17.39 15.98
CA VAL A 8 -11.86 -16.87 16.74
C VAL A 8 -10.63 -17.78 16.59
N VAL A 9 -10.84 -19.10 16.58
CA VAL A 9 -9.74 -20.06 16.40
C VAL A 9 -9.12 -19.92 15.01
N ASP A 10 -9.93 -19.70 13.98
CA ASP A 10 -9.45 -19.54 12.60
C ASP A 10 -8.67 -18.24 12.42
N GLU A 11 -9.11 -17.13 13.01
CA GLU A 11 -8.37 -15.87 12.97
C GLU A 11 -7.03 -15.97 13.71
N ILE A 12 -7.00 -16.63 14.87
CA ILE A 12 -5.74 -16.88 15.61
C ILE A 12 -4.79 -17.73 14.76
N ARG A 13 -5.29 -18.74 14.06
CA ARG A 13 -4.46 -19.58 13.18
C ARG A 13 -3.86 -18.76 12.06
N ARG A 14 -4.68 -17.96 11.37
CA ARG A 14 -4.24 -17.08 10.30
C ARG A 14 -3.16 -16.10 10.79
N ALA A 15 -3.41 -15.40 11.89
CA ALA A 15 -2.46 -14.43 12.44
C ALA A 15 -1.13 -15.09 12.86
N PHE A 16 -1.17 -16.33 13.36
CA PHE A 16 0.03 -17.08 13.67
C PHE A 16 0.81 -17.48 12.42
N ASP A 17 0.13 -17.98 11.38
CA ASP A 17 0.76 -18.33 10.11
C ASP A 17 1.41 -17.10 9.47
N ASP A 18 0.73 -15.94 9.50
CA ASP A 18 1.27 -14.65 9.03
C ASP A 18 2.52 -14.25 9.84
N ALA A 19 2.47 -14.33 11.17
CA ALA A 19 3.60 -13.99 12.03
C ALA A 19 4.82 -14.89 11.78
N VAL A 20 4.61 -16.19 11.63
CA VAL A 20 5.68 -17.14 11.29
C VAL A 20 6.27 -16.81 9.91
N GLY A 21 5.43 -16.50 8.93
CA GLY A 21 5.86 -16.11 7.59
C GLY A 21 6.74 -14.86 7.61
N VAL A 22 6.30 -13.80 8.29
CA VAL A 22 7.04 -12.54 8.42
C VAL A 22 8.40 -12.75 9.11
N VAL A 23 8.44 -13.50 10.22
CA VAL A 23 9.69 -13.79 10.93
C VAL A 23 10.63 -14.64 10.07
N SER A 24 10.10 -15.63 9.35
CA SER A 24 10.91 -16.47 8.45
C SER A 24 11.54 -15.65 7.35
N VAL A 25 10.78 -14.74 6.71
CA VAL A 25 11.29 -13.82 5.69
C VAL A 25 12.40 -12.93 6.25
N ALA A 26 12.16 -12.30 7.40
CA ALA A 26 13.17 -11.45 8.05
C ALA A 26 14.45 -12.22 8.39
N TRP A 27 14.32 -13.47 8.83
CA TRP A 27 15.45 -14.33 9.18
C TRP A 27 16.24 -14.78 7.95
N GLU A 28 15.56 -15.19 6.89
CA GLU A 28 16.17 -15.63 5.63
C GLU A 28 16.98 -14.52 4.95
N ASP A 29 16.41 -13.32 4.88
CA ASP A 29 17.06 -12.18 4.21
C ASP A 29 18.06 -11.46 5.11
N GLY A 30 17.94 -11.61 6.44
CA GLY A 30 18.81 -10.96 7.42
C GLY A 30 18.68 -9.43 7.47
N ALA A 31 17.61 -8.88 6.89
CA ALA A 31 17.39 -7.44 6.76
C ALA A 31 15.96 -7.05 7.14
N VAL A 32 15.84 -6.00 7.95
CA VAL A 32 14.58 -5.43 8.44
C VAL A 32 14.60 -3.92 8.30
N LEU A 33 13.41 -3.35 8.16
CA LEU A 33 13.15 -1.92 8.08
C LEU A 33 12.28 -1.50 9.26
N THR A 34 12.20 -0.19 9.50
CA THR A 34 11.29 0.39 10.49
C THR A 34 9.89 0.52 9.91
N GLY A 35 8.89 -0.02 10.63
CA GLY A 35 7.49 0.02 10.24
C GLY A 35 6.81 1.37 10.52
N GLY A 36 5.50 1.37 10.79
CA GLY A 36 4.74 2.58 11.09
C GLY A 36 4.74 3.61 9.94
N GLY A 37 5.00 3.18 8.70
CA GLY A 37 5.18 4.06 7.55
C GLY A 37 6.49 4.87 7.55
N SER A 38 7.42 4.57 8.46
CA SER A 38 8.73 5.24 8.56
C SER A 38 9.55 5.10 7.28
N VAL A 39 9.70 3.89 6.75
CA VAL A 39 10.44 3.64 5.50
C VAL A 39 9.82 4.42 4.33
N LEU A 40 8.49 4.46 4.23
CA LEU A 40 7.78 5.13 3.13
C LEU A 40 7.95 6.66 3.20
N ALA A 41 8.00 7.22 4.41
CA ALA A 41 8.31 8.63 4.61
C ALA A 41 9.78 8.95 4.24
N ALA A 42 10.72 8.08 4.61
CA ALA A 42 12.12 8.21 4.21
C ALA A 42 12.27 8.16 2.68
N LEU A 43 11.65 7.18 2.02
CA LEU A 43 11.64 7.06 0.56
C LEU A 43 10.99 8.28 -0.11
N SER A 44 9.86 8.76 0.41
CA SER A 44 9.20 9.97 -0.12
C SER A 44 10.13 11.18 -0.07
N ARG A 45 10.85 11.39 1.04
CA ARG A 45 11.81 12.48 1.18
C ARG A 45 12.95 12.36 0.17
N GLU A 46 13.58 11.19 0.09
CA GLU A 46 14.68 10.94 -0.85
C GLU A 46 14.24 11.11 -2.31
N LEU A 47 13.06 10.63 -2.67
CA LEU A 47 12.49 10.81 -4.01
C LEU A 47 12.24 12.28 -4.35
N ARG A 48 11.75 13.08 -3.40
CA ARG A 48 11.57 14.53 -3.61
C ARG A 48 12.92 15.22 -3.84
N SER A 49 13.94 14.89 -3.06
CA SER A 49 15.30 15.42 -3.28
C SER A 49 15.88 14.97 -4.62
N PHE A 50 15.63 13.73 -5.03
CA PHE A 50 16.03 13.23 -6.34
C PHE A 50 15.31 13.97 -7.48
N ALA A 51 14.02 14.26 -7.33
CA ALA A 51 13.21 14.94 -8.34
C ALA A 51 13.78 16.32 -8.73
N GLU A 52 14.33 17.06 -7.77
CA GLU A 52 14.99 18.37 -7.98
C GLU A 52 16.17 18.28 -8.95
N SER A 53 16.84 17.12 -9.02
CA SER A 53 17.98 16.88 -9.92
C SER A 53 17.57 16.53 -11.36
N VAL A 54 16.30 16.16 -11.60
CA VAL A 54 15.81 15.68 -12.90
C VAL A 54 15.18 16.80 -13.72
N GLY A 55 14.30 17.60 -13.11
CA GLY A 55 13.56 18.67 -13.81
C GLY A 55 12.44 18.18 -14.74
N GLY A 56 11.75 19.12 -15.38
CA GLY A 56 10.79 18.82 -16.46
C GLY A 56 9.52 18.08 -16.00
N ARG A 57 8.99 17.22 -16.87
CA ARG A 57 7.75 16.45 -16.60
C ARG A 57 8.05 15.25 -15.70
N GLU A 58 9.25 14.72 -15.81
CA GLU A 58 9.76 13.60 -15.03
C GLU A 58 9.86 13.97 -13.55
N GLN A 59 10.29 15.20 -13.21
CA GLN A 59 10.24 15.72 -11.84
C GLN A 59 8.82 15.63 -11.25
N MET A 60 7.81 16.10 -11.99
CA MET A 60 6.42 16.07 -11.51
C MET A 60 5.93 14.64 -11.27
N ALA A 61 6.33 13.68 -12.11
CA ALA A 61 6.00 12.27 -11.95
C ALA A 61 6.67 11.66 -10.69
N ILE A 62 7.93 12.00 -10.43
CA ILE A 62 8.65 11.54 -9.23
C ILE A 62 8.02 12.12 -7.97
N GLU A 63 7.68 13.42 -7.97
CA GLU A 63 6.99 14.07 -6.84
C GLU A 63 5.60 13.48 -6.57
N ALA A 64 4.87 13.11 -7.63
CA ALA A 64 3.59 12.41 -7.51
C ALA A 64 3.76 11.02 -6.89
N PHE A 65 4.77 10.26 -7.33
CA PHE A 65 5.09 8.95 -6.75
C PHE A 65 5.50 9.06 -5.28
N ALA A 66 6.35 10.03 -4.94
CA ALA A 66 6.73 10.32 -3.55
C ALA A 66 5.50 10.65 -2.67
N SER A 67 4.54 11.41 -3.21
CA SER A 67 3.29 11.74 -2.52
C SER A 67 2.39 10.51 -2.37
N ALA A 68 2.39 9.59 -3.34
CA ALA A 68 1.63 8.34 -3.26
C ALA A 68 2.13 7.42 -2.14
N LEU A 69 3.45 7.35 -1.90
CA LEU A 69 4.00 6.56 -0.79
C LEU A 69 3.51 7.06 0.58
N GLU A 70 3.31 8.38 0.73
CA GLU A 70 2.83 8.99 1.99
C GLU A 70 1.35 8.73 2.27
N ILE A 71 0.61 8.16 1.33
CA ILE A 71 -0.77 7.72 1.58
C ILE A 71 -0.81 6.66 2.67
N ILE A 72 0.17 5.75 2.72
CA ILE A 72 0.19 4.68 3.72
C ILE A 72 0.30 5.23 5.17
N PRO A 73 1.31 6.04 5.54
CA PRO A 73 1.36 6.64 6.88
C PRO A 73 0.16 7.57 7.14
N ARG A 74 -0.38 8.24 6.12
CA ARG A 74 -1.59 9.07 6.27
C ARG A 74 -2.79 8.21 6.67
N THR A 75 -2.99 7.08 6.00
CA THR A 75 -4.07 6.14 6.30
C THR A 75 -3.88 5.48 7.67
N LEU A 76 -2.64 5.19 8.08
CA LEU A 76 -2.35 4.73 9.45
C LEU A 76 -2.78 5.76 10.49
N ALA A 77 -2.45 7.04 10.28
CA ALA A 77 -2.85 8.12 11.17
C ALA A 77 -4.39 8.26 11.25
N GLU A 78 -5.07 8.19 10.10
CA GLU A 78 -6.54 8.24 10.04
C GLU A 78 -7.20 7.07 10.79
N ASN A 79 -6.71 5.84 10.56
CA ASN A 79 -7.22 4.66 11.24
C ASN A 79 -6.95 4.65 12.75
N ALA A 80 -5.88 5.32 13.20
CA ALA A 80 -5.57 5.54 14.60
C ALA A 80 -6.36 6.70 15.23
N GLY A 81 -7.21 7.40 14.46
CA GLY A 81 -8.00 8.53 14.94
C GLY A 81 -7.19 9.82 15.14
N LEU A 82 -5.99 9.91 14.56
CA LEU A 82 -5.15 11.10 14.59
C LEU A 82 -5.56 12.08 13.48
N ASP A 83 -5.15 13.34 13.60
CA ASP A 83 -5.24 14.30 12.50
C ASP A 83 -4.21 13.93 11.42
N PRO A 84 -4.62 13.46 10.23
CA PRO A 84 -3.68 12.95 9.24
C PRO A 84 -2.82 14.04 8.60
N VAL A 85 -3.28 15.29 8.60
CA VAL A 85 -2.52 16.41 8.05
C VAL A 85 -1.38 16.77 9.00
N ASN A 86 -1.71 17.01 10.27
CA ASN A 86 -0.72 17.39 11.28
C ASN A 86 0.28 16.27 11.53
N THR A 87 -0.17 15.01 11.55
CA THR A 87 0.70 13.85 11.74
C THR A 87 1.72 13.70 10.61
N ILE A 88 1.33 13.90 9.35
CA ILE A 88 2.26 13.83 8.21
C ILE A 88 3.24 14.99 8.22
N ILE A 89 2.82 16.19 8.63
CA ILE A 89 3.73 17.35 8.79
C ILE A 89 4.79 17.05 9.86
N GLU A 90 4.37 16.50 11.01
CA GLU A 90 5.27 16.10 12.09
C GLU A 90 6.25 15.02 11.62
N LEU A 91 5.76 14.00 10.92
CA LEU A 91 6.57 12.91 10.38
C LEU A 91 7.64 13.43 9.42
N ARG A 92 7.25 14.27 8.45
CA ARG A 92 8.19 14.90 7.51
C ARG A 92 9.25 15.73 8.23
N LYS A 93 8.84 16.51 9.23
CA LYS A 93 9.77 17.32 10.03
C LYS A 93 10.77 16.42 10.75
N SER A 94 10.32 15.34 11.38
CA SER A 94 11.19 14.40 12.09
C SER A 94 12.25 13.79 11.16
N HIS A 95 11.83 13.35 9.96
CA HIS A 95 12.75 12.84 8.93
C HIS A 95 13.72 13.92 8.42
N ALA A 96 13.25 15.16 8.24
CA ALA A 96 14.10 16.29 7.84
C ALA A 96 15.16 16.63 8.91
N ASP A 97 14.82 16.45 10.19
CA ASP A 97 15.71 16.64 11.34
C ASP A 97 16.70 15.46 11.53
N GLY A 98 16.77 14.52 10.57
CA GLY A 98 17.70 13.39 10.57
C GLY A 98 17.21 12.16 11.34
N LYS A 99 15.96 12.15 11.83
CA LYS A 99 15.37 11.01 12.54
C LYS A 99 14.71 10.05 11.56
N GLY A 100 15.52 9.39 10.74
CA GLY A 100 15.06 8.52 9.64
C GLY A 100 14.28 7.26 10.06
N TYR A 101 14.20 6.95 11.35
CA TYR A 101 13.42 5.84 11.91
C TYR A 101 12.05 6.26 12.46
N SER A 102 11.68 7.51 12.27
CA SER A 102 10.41 8.05 12.77
C SER A 102 9.23 7.47 12.00
N GLY A 103 8.23 6.94 12.70
CA GLY A 103 6.98 6.46 12.11
C GLY A 103 5.76 6.88 12.93
N ILE A 104 4.57 6.51 12.44
CA ILE A 104 3.31 6.77 13.12
C ILE A 104 3.16 5.85 14.33
N ASN A 105 3.03 6.43 15.53
CA ASN A 105 2.62 5.69 16.71
C ASN A 105 1.10 5.56 16.73
N VAL A 106 0.59 4.36 16.48
CA VAL A 106 -0.85 4.09 16.50
C VAL A 106 -1.41 3.81 17.90
N GLU A 107 -0.54 3.56 18.89
CA GLU A 107 -0.95 3.26 20.27
C GLU A 107 -1.15 4.53 21.09
N ASP A 108 -0.11 5.37 21.20
CA ASP A 108 -0.17 6.62 21.98
C ASP A 108 -0.43 7.87 21.12
N GLY A 109 -0.36 7.73 19.80
CA GLY A 109 -0.49 8.83 18.86
C GLY A 109 0.81 9.57 18.56
N GLY A 110 0.79 10.34 17.46
CA GLY A 110 1.93 11.15 17.03
C GLY A 110 3.03 10.34 16.32
N VAL A 111 4.26 10.83 16.43
CA VAL A 111 5.44 10.26 15.77
C VAL A 111 6.47 9.79 16.80
N MET A 112 7.02 8.59 16.62
CA MET A 112 8.07 8.04 17.49
C MET A 112 9.14 7.28 16.70
N ASP A 113 10.28 7.00 17.33
CA ASP A 113 11.31 6.15 16.74
C ASP A 113 10.85 4.69 16.74
N MET A 114 10.60 4.15 15.56
CA MET A 114 10.08 2.79 15.37
C MET A 114 11.12 1.71 15.69
N ARG A 115 12.41 2.06 15.62
CA ARG A 115 13.49 1.14 15.99
C ARG A 115 13.55 0.99 17.49
N GLU A 116 13.43 2.09 18.23
CA GLU A 116 13.34 2.04 19.70
C GLU A 116 12.06 1.33 20.18
N ALA A 117 10.96 1.51 19.44
CA ALA A 117 9.68 0.82 19.68
C ALA A 117 9.69 -0.68 19.32
N ASN A 118 10.74 -1.20 18.66
CA ASN A 118 10.79 -2.54 18.08
C ASN A 118 9.66 -2.83 17.07
N VAL A 119 9.19 -1.80 16.37
CA VAL A 119 8.21 -1.93 15.28
C VAL A 119 8.98 -2.06 13.97
N LEU A 120 9.25 -3.32 13.60
CA LEU A 120 10.09 -3.68 12.46
C LEU A 120 9.29 -4.53 11.47
N GLU A 121 9.64 -4.39 10.19
CA GLU A 121 9.06 -5.16 9.09
C GLU A 121 10.16 -5.72 8.18
N PRO A 122 9.98 -6.89 7.55
CA PRO A 122 11.00 -7.45 6.67
C PRO A 122 11.16 -6.59 5.41
N GLN A 123 12.41 -6.34 5.02
CA GLN A 123 12.70 -5.50 3.85
C GLN A 123 12.02 -6.03 2.58
N ARG A 124 12.09 -7.34 2.35
CA ARG A 124 11.54 -8.00 1.16
C ARG A 124 10.03 -7.77 1.00
N VAL A 125 9.28 -7.70 2.09
CA VAL A 125 7.83 -7.44 2.04
C VAL A 125 7.54 -6.03 1.51
N VAL A 126 8.27 -5.02 2.01
CA VAL A 126 8.12 -3.63 1.57
C VAL A 126 8.52 -3.47 0.11
N GLU A 127 9.64 -4.06 -0.28
CA GLU A 127 10.14 -4.03 -1.65
C GLU A 127 9.15 -4.64 -2.63
N GLN A 128 8.66 -5.84 -2.33
CA GLN A 128 7.65 -6.53 -3.16
C GLN A 128 6.35 -5.75 -3.25
N ALA A 129 5.90 -5.11 -2.15
CA ALA A 129 4.70 -4.30 -2.15
C ALA A 129 4.84 -3.09 -3.09
N ILE A 130 5.95 -2.36 -3.00
CA ILE A 130 6.22 -1.20 -3.87
C ILE A 130 6.35 -1.64 -5.33
N GLN A 131 7.11 -2.71 -5.60
CA GLN A 131 7.29 -3.22 -6.96
C GLN A 131 5.95 -3.66 -7.57
N SER A 132 5.18 -4.48 -6.87
CA SER A 132 3.91 -5.03 -7.38
C SER A 132 2.87 -3.93 -7.61
N ALA A 133 2.79 -2.95 -6.70
CA ALA A 133 1.89 -1.80 -6.86
C ALA A 133 2.29 -0.95 -8.07
N THR A 134 3.60 -0.73 -8.26
CA THR A 134 4.13 0.06 -9.38
C THR A 134 3.87 -0.64 -10.71
N GLU A 135 4.16 -1.94 -10.81
CA GLU A 135 3.90 -2.74 -12.02
C GLU A 135 2.41 -2.74 -12.36
N THR A 136 1.54 -2.90 -11.36
CA THR A 136 0.08 -2.81 -11.54
C THR A 136 -0.35 -1.44 -12.05
N ALA A 137 0.16 -0.36 -11.46
CA ALA A 137 -0.16 0.99 -11.91
C ALA A 137 0.29 1.22 -13.36
N ILE A 138 1.48 0.75 -13.73
CA ILE A 138 1.99 0.81 -15.11
C ILE A 138 1.08 0.02 -16.07
N MET A 139 0.65 -1.18 -15.69
CA MET A 139 -0.26 -1.98 -16.51
C MET A 139 -1.58 -1.25 -16.77
N ILE A 140 -2.17 -0.66 -15.74
CA ILE A 140 -3.43 0.09 -15.85
C ILE A 140 -3.26 1.34 -16.72
N LEU A 141 -2.19 2.11 -16.50
CA LEU A 141 -1.94 3.35 -17.25
C LEU A 141 -1.63 3.13 -18.73
N ARG A 142 -1.24 1.92 -19.14
CA ARG A 142 -1.00 1.54 -20.53
C ARG A 142 -2.27 1.12 -21.29
N ILE A 143 -3.40 0.97 -20.60
CA ILE A 143 -4.66 0.63 -21.25
C ILE A 143 -5.22 1.90 -21.89
N ASP A 144 -5.18 1.97 -23.21
CA ASP A 144 -5.76 3.10 -23.96
C ASP A 144 -7.28 2.98 -24.10
N ASP A 145 -7.80 1.76 -24.33
CA ASP A 145 -9.24 1.51 -24.52
C ASP A 145 -9.63 0.08 -24.08
N VAL A 146 -10.87 -0.09 -23.64
CA VAL A 146 -11.47 -1.39 -23.29
C VAL A 146 -12.60 -1.71 -24.26
N ILE A 147 -12.39 -2.69 -25.13
CA ILE A 147 -13.44 -3.21 -26.01
C ILE A 147 -14.21 -4.29 -25.25
N SER A 148 -15.46 -3.97 -24.87
CA SER A 148 -16.36 -4.90 -24.20
C SER A 148 -17.53 -5.26 -25.13
N SER A 149 -17.52 -6.46 -25.71
CA SER A 149 -18.72 -7.01 -26.34
C SER A 149 -19.66 -7.51 -25.25
N LYS A 150 -20.69 -6.74 -24.91
CA LYS A 150 -21.91 -7.36 -24.35
C LYS A 150 -22.39 -8.31 -25.45
N GLY A 151 -22.38 -9.61 -25.18
CA GLY A 151 -22.98 -10.58 -26.10
C GLY A 151 -24.37 -10.08 -26.46
N VAL A 152 -24.67 -10.01 -27.76
CA VAL A 152 -26.04 -9.75 -28.23
C VAL A 152 -26.92 -10.77 -27.52
N SER A 153 -27.71 -10.31 -26.55
CA SER A 153 -28.75 -11.12 -25.93
C SER A 153 -29.66 -11.56 -27.07
N GLY A 154 -29.68 -12.86 -27.34
CA GLY A 154 -30.38 -13.48 -28.47
C GLY A 154 -31.90 -13.46 -28.34
N ASP A 155 -32.48 -12.28 -28.15
CA ASP A 155 -33.93 -12.04 -28.21
C ASP A 155 -34.38 -11.39 -29.54
N ASP A 156 -33.44 -10.90 -30.37
CA ASP A 156 -33.74 -10.30 -31.69
C ASP A 156 -33.76 -11.32 -32.86
N MET A 157 -33.74 -12.63 -32.58
CA MET A 157 -33.74 -13.70 -33.60
C MET A 157 -35.02 -14.56 -33.61
N MET A 158 -36.12 -14.10 -33.01
CA MET A 158 -37.43 -14.78 -33.03
C MET A 158 -38.56 -13.87 -33.55
N GLY A 159 -38.27 -13.08 -34.59
CA GLY A 159 -39.26 -12.26 -35.29
C GLY A 159 -39.40 -12.67 -36.75
N GLY A 160 -40.09 -13.77 -37.03
CA GLY A 160 -40.45 -14.11 -38.41
C GLY A 160 -40.76 -15.57 -38.69
N MET A 161 -41.82 -16.12 -38.10
CA MET A 161 -42.44 -17.35 -38.62
C MET A 161 -43.91 -17.47 -38.22
N ASP A 162 -44.70 -16.42 -38.45
CA ASP A 162 -46.17 -16.48 -38.44
C ASP A 162 -46.67 -15.86 -39.75
N ASP A 163 -46.68 -16.67 -40.82
CA ASP A 163 -47.69 -16.62 -41.89
C ASP A 163 -47.32 -17.61 -43.00
N PHE A 164 -47.84 -18.83 -42.93
CA PHE A 164 -48.19 -19.59 -44.15
C PHE A 164 -49.38 -20.51 -43.84
N HIS A 165 -50.56 -20.03 -44.23
CA HIS A 165 -51.75 -20.81 -44.46
C HIS A 165 -51.48 -21.97 -45.43
N MET A 166 -51.85 -23.20 -45.05
CA MET A 166 -52.73 -24.12 -45.81
C MET A 166 -53.15 -25.30 -44.94
#